data_AF-A0A846BEQ1-F1
#
_entry.id   AF-A0A846BEQ1-F1
#
_cell.length_a   1.000
_cell.length_b   1.000
_cell.length_c   1.000
_cell.angle_alpha   90.00
_cell.angle_beta   90.00
_cell.angle_gamma   90.00
#
_symmetry.space_group_name_H-M   'P 1'
#
loop_
_entity.id
_entity.type
_entity.pdbx_description
1 polymer ?
#
loop_
_entity_poly.entity_id
_entity_poly.type
_entity_poly.pdbx_seq_one_letter_code
_entity_poly.pdbx_strand_id
1 'polypeptide(L)'
;MTNNKQQTTINIPAPLLSSEENSFAYYTFTSRLPIIIEQVIAANNFSPAILEKLNKLKAGLLVELVHPIDDQGPDIIDWKDYLQPFLGKPLIELPFYFAEVYLYRRLLAITEYFASPTAEAIDPFESQKRHSLAKAITSIRQVSIKLDNFPTLSAERNEQWQLALRHLLYLNLWGNRMDLSFAPKEVGKLEQQVLDPKLKQSQIILDDTGLIVDKISSFHHNRIDFIV
;
A
#
# COMPACT_ATOMS: atom_id res chain seq x y z
N MET A 1 -13.53 -7.36 -49.88
CA MET A 1 -12.84 -6.25 -49.18
C MET A 1 -12.63 -6.68 -47.73
N THR A 2 -11.48 -7.26 -47.43
CA THR A 2 -11.10 -7.71 -46.09
C THR A 2 -10.58 -6.53 -45.28
N ASN A 3 -11.33 -6.16 -44.25
CA ASN A 3 -11.02 -5.06 -43.36
C ASN A 3 -9.92 -5.52 -42.37
N ASN A 4 -8.66 -5.28 -42.73
CA ASN A 4 -7.51 -5.48 -41.84
C ASN A 4 -7.57 -4.45 -40.72
N LYS A 5 -8.16 -4.80 -39.57
CA LYS A 5 -7.94 -4.06 -38.33
C LYS A 5 -6.48 -4.25 -37.95
N GLN A 6 -5.67 -3.21 -38.16
CA GLN A 6 -4.34 -3.12 -37.57
C GLN A 6 -4.51 -3.17 -36.04
N GLN A 7 -4.23 -4.33 -35.44
CA GLN A 7 -4.01 -4.43 -34.00
C GLN A 7 -2.75 -3.61 -33.70
N THR A 8 -2.94 -2.40 -33.18
CA THR A 8 -1.86 -1.65 -32.54
C THR A 8 -1.37 -2.49 -31.37
N THR A 9 -0.25 -3.19 -31.56
CA THR A 9 0.48 -3.86 -30.49
C THR A 9 1.02 -2.78 -29.57
N ILE A 10 0.35 -2.55 -28.43
CA ILE A 10 0.87 -1.69 -27.38
C ILE A 10 2.18 -2.32 -26.90
N ASN A 11 3.29 -1.61 -27.08
CA ASN A 11 4.58 -2.06 -26.57
C ASN A 11 4.60 -1.86 -25.06
N ILE A 12 4.39 -2.93 -24.30
CA ILE A 12 4.39 -2.89 -22.83
C ILE A 12 5.85 -2.99 -22.36
N PRO A 13 6.36 -2.03 -21.57
CA PRO A 13 7.72 -2.11 -21.05
C PRO A 13 7.90 -3.33 -20.15
N ALA A 14 9.13 -3.82 -20.05
CA ALA A 14 9.47 -4.88 -19.10
C ALA A 14 9.15 -4.44 -17.65
N PRO A 15 8.70 -5.38 -16.79
CA PRO A 15 8.47 -5.06 -15.39
C PRO A 15 9.79 -4.72 -14.69
N LEU A 16 9.72 -3.86 -13.68
CA LEU A 16 10.83 -3.68 -12.75
C LEU A 16 11.15 -5.01 -12.06
N LEU A 17 12.43 -5.34 -11.96
CA LEU A 17 12.89 -6.55 -11.28
C LEU A 17 13.57 -6.21 -9.96
N SER A 18 13.36 -7.04 -8.95
CA SER A 18 14.04 -6.88 -7.65
C SER A 18 15.54 -7.18 -7.74
N SER A 19 16.00 -7.81 -8.82
CA SER A 19 17.41 -8.16 -9.07
C SER A 19 18.23 -7.03 -9.67
N GLU A 20 17.61 -5.92 -10.10
CA GLU A 20 18.32 -4.77 -10.65
C GLU A 20 19.06 -4.02 -9.54
N GLU A 21 20.38 -4.25 -9.43
CA GLU A 21 21.22 -3.59 -8.44
C GLU A 21 21.08 -2.05 -8.47
N ASN A 22 21.13 -1.44 -7.30
CA ASN A 22 20.92 0.02 -7.09
C ASN A 22 19.51 0.54 -7.42
N SER A 23 18.58 -0.31 -7.84
CA SER A 23 17.16 0.06 -7.92
C SER A 23 16.51 0.14 -6.54
N PHE A 24 15.39 0.85 -6.44
CA PHE A 24 14.57 0.85 -5.23
C PHE A 24 13.98 -0.54 -4.93
N ALA A 25 13.72 -1.35 -5.96
CA ALA A 25 13.23 -2.72 -5.80
C ALA A 25 14.29 -3.60 -5.11
N TYR A 26 15.54 -3.52 -5.57
CA TYR A 26 16.67 -4.21 -4.94
C TYR A 26 16.91 -3.73 -3.51
N TYR A 27 16.87 -2.42 -3.26
CA TYR A 27 16.93 -1.87 -1.90
C TYR A 27 15.80 -2.40 -1.00
N THR A 28 14.59 -2.53 -1.54
CA THR A 28 13.44 -3.06 -0.80
C THR A 28 13.69 -4.49 -0.36
N PHE A 29 14.19 -5.35 -1.24
CA PHE A 29 14.50 -6.76 -0.93
C PHE A 29 15.70 -6.96 -0.01
N THR A 30 16.74 -6.15 -0.17
CA THR A 30 17.99 -6.30 0.58
C THR A 30 17.96 -5.64 1.96
N SER A 31 17.12 -4.61 2.13
CA SER A 31 17.13 -3.78 3.33
C SER A 31 15.75 -3.68 3.99
N ARG A 32 14.71 -3.27 3.25
CA ARG A 32 13.40 -2.96 3.87
C ARG A 32 12.66 -4.21 4.33
N LEU A 33 12.55 -5.22 3.48
CA LEU A 33 11.82 -6.45 3.76
C LEU A 33 12.42 -7.24 4.94
N PRO A 34 13.76 -7.40 5.06
CA PRO A 34 14.35 -7.99 6.26
C PRO A 34 13.97 -7.26 7.55
N ILE A 35 13.97 -5.92 7.53
CA ILE A 35 13.58 -5.09 8.68
C ILE A 35 12.10 -5.29 9.02
N ILE A 36 11.22 -5.36 8.01
CA ILE A 36 9.79 -5.61 8.22
C ILE A 36 9.57 -6.98 8.88
N ILE A 37 10.23 -8.03 8.40
CA ILE A 37 10.13 -9.38 9.00
C ILE A 37 10.65 -9.35 10.44
N GLU A 38 11.75 -8.66 10.71
CA GLU A 38 12.28 -8.49 12.06
C GLU A 38 11.30 -7.75 13.00
N GLN A 39 10.64 -6.70 12.52
CA GLN A 39 9.61 -6.00 13.29
C GLN A 39 8.40 -6.88 13.55
N VAL A 40 8.00 -7.72 12.60
CA VAL A 40 6.94 -8.73 12.78
C VAL A 40 7.34 -9.73 13.86
N ILE A 41 8.55 -10.27 13.81
CA ILE A 41 9.08 -11.19 14.84
C ILE A 41 9.05 -10.53 16.22
N ALA A 42 9.55 -9.29 16.33
CA ALA A 42 9.68 -8.60 17.60
C ALA A 42 8.33 -8.18 18.22
N ALA A 43 7.31 -7.94 17.38
CA ALA A 43 6.03 -7.42 17.82
C ALA A 43 5.01 -8.51 18.24
N ASN A 44 5.32 -9.78 18.02
CA ASN A 44 4.39 -10.90 18.20
C ASN A 44 5.00 -12.02 19.03
N ASN A 45 4.16 -12.79 19.72
CA ASN A 45 4.59 -13.96 20.50
C ASN A 45 4.36 -15.25 19.71
N PHE A 46 5.19 -15.48 18.69
CA PHE A 46 5.06 -16.64 17.81
C PHE A 46 5.65 -17.92 18.43
N SER A 47 5.14 -19.08 17.98
CA SER A 47 5.72 -20.36 18.32
C SER A 47 7.16 -20.51 17.77
N PRO A 48 8.01 -21.34 18.39
CA PRO A 48 9.37 -21.58 17.89
C PRO A 48 9.41 -22.01 16.40
N ALA A 49 8.42 -22.79 15.95
CA ALA A 49 8.32 -23.24 14.56
C ALA A 49 8.06 -22.09 13.58
N ILE A 50 7.22 -21.12 13.95
CA ILE A 50 6.97 -19.92 13.14
C ILE A 50 8.21 -19.02 13.14
N LEU A 51 8.85 -18.84 14.30
CA LEU A 51 10.08 -18.05 14.42
C LEU A 51 11.21 -18.61 13.54
N GLU A 52 11.37 -19.93 13.47
CA GLU A 52 12.35 -20.57 12.59
C GLU A 52 12.08 -20.25 11.11
N LYS A 53 10.82 -20.41 10.66
CA LYS A 53 10.41 -20.11 9.29
C LYS A 53 10.63 -18.64 8.92
N LEU A 54 10.25 -17.71 9.81
CA LEU A 54 10.44 -16.27 9.58
C LEU A 54 11.91 -15.88 9.55
N ASN A 55 12.75 -16.43 10.44
CA ASN A 55 14.18 -16.15 10.44
C ASN A 55 14.87 -16.73 9.21
N LYS A 56 14.47 -17.92 8.76
CA LYS A 56 14.95 -18.51 7.51
C LYS A 56 14.57 -17.64 6.31
N LEU A 57 13.32 -17.20 6.23
CA LEU A 57 12.87 -16.30 5.17
C LEU A 57 13.69 -15.01 5.18
N LYS A 58 13.83 -14.35 6.35
CA LYS A 58 14.61 -13.12 6.52
C LYS A 58 16.05 -13.27 6.04
N ALA A 59 16.74 -14.34 6.44
CA ALA A 59 18.14 -14.58 6.07
C ALA A 59 18.32 -14.99 4.61
N GLY A 60 17.28 -15.62 4.02
CA GLY A 60 17.32 -16.21 2.69
C GLY A 60 16.65 -15.40 1.58
N LEU A 61 16.14 -14.19 1.83
CA LEU A 61 15.30 -13.44 0.89
C LEU A 61 15.82 -13.37 -0.56
N LEU A 62 17.13 -13.19 -0.75
CA LEU A 62 17.74 -13.05 -2.08
C LEU A 62 17.89 -14.39 -2.83
N VAL A 63 17.85 -15.51 -2.10
CA VAL A 63 17.99 -16.87 -2.65
C VAL A 63 16.73 -17.72 -2.42
N GLU A 64 15.68 -17.14 -1.81
CA GLU A 64 14.41 -17.80 -1.57
C GLU A 64 13.78 -18.16 -2.91
N LEU A 65 13.35 -19.42 -3.03
CA LEU A 65 12.66 -19.89 -4.21
C LEU A 65 11.16 -19.72 -4.03
N VAL A 66 10.47 -19.48 -5.13
CA VAL A 66 9.01 -19.45 -5.13
C VAL A 66 8.48 -20.87 -4.91
N HIS A 67 7.70 -21.03 -3.86
CA HIS A 67 7.02 -22.27 -3.48
C HIS A 67 5.50 -22.09 -3.55
N PRO A 68 4.73 -23.20 -3.70
CA PRO A 68 3.29 -23.16 -3.50
C PRO A 68 2.93 -22.60 -2.13
N ILE A 69 1.79 -21.92 -2.06
CA ILE A 69 1.16 -21.54 -0.80
C ILE A 69 0.13 -22.61 -0.51
N ASP A 70 0.16 -23.18 0.70
CA ASP A 70 -0.70 -24.28 1.12
C ASP A 70 -1.25 -23.98 2.52
N ASP A 71 -2.23 -23.07 2.56
CA ASP A 71 -3.03 -22.73 3.73
C ASP A 71 -4.52 -22.71 3.36
N GLN A 72 -5.39 -22.32 4.30
CA GLN A 72 -6.85 -22.28 4.08
C GLN A 72 -7.33 -20.88 3.64
N GLY A 73 -6.46 -20.08 3.04
CA GLY A 73 -6.82 -18.75 2.55
C GLY A 73 -7.86 -18.82 1.43
N PRO A 74 -8.83 -17.88 1.38
CA PRO A 74 -9.86 -17.88 0.34
C PRO A 74 -9.30 -17.62 -1.07
N ASP A 75 -8.07 -17.12 -1.16
CA ASP A 75 -7.35 -16.75 -2.39
C ASP A 75 -6.44 -17.87 -2.91
N ILE A 76 -6.42 -19.04 -2.28
CA ILE A 76 -5.44 -20.09 -2.59
C ILE A 76 -5.55 -20.64 -4.02
N ILE A 77 -6.76 -20.66 -4.57
CA ILE A 77 -7.02 -21.09 -5.95
C ILE A 77 -6.37 -20.12 -6.93
N ASP A 78 -6.57 -18.81 -6.72
CA ASP A 78 -5.99 -17.78 -7.57
C ASP A 78 -4.45 -17.78 -7.47
N TRP A 79 -3.91 -17.90 -6.25
CA TRP A 79 -2.46 -17.99 -6.04
C TRP A 79 -1.83 -19.21 -6.70
N LYS A 80 -2.53 -20.35 -6.72
CA LYS A 80 -2.03 -21.54 -7.42
C LYS A 80 -1.82 -21.27 -8.90
N ASP A 81 -2.73 -20.53 -9.53
CA ASP A 81 -2.65 -20.17 -10.94
C ASP A 81 -1.60 -19.08 -11.18
N TYR A 82 -1.58 -18.02 -10.36
CA TYR A 82 -0.61 -16.94 -10.47
C TYR A 82 0.84 -17.40 -10.29
N LEU A 83 1.08 -18.41 -9.45
CA LEU A 83 2.43 -18.92 -9.18
C LEU A 83 2.95 -19.88 -10.23
N GLN A 84 2.10 -20.49 -11.07
CA GLN A 84 2.54 -21.49 -12.06
C GLN A 84 3.77 -21.07 -12.86
N PRO A 85 3.88 -19.83 -13.40
CA PRO A 85 5.03 -19.42 -14.20
C PRO A 85 6.32 -19.22 -13.40
N PHE A 86 6.23 -19.18 -12.06
CA PHE A 86 7.29 -18.74 -11.16
C PHE A 86 7.78 -19.82 -10.19
N LEU A 87 7.07 -20.94 -10.05
CA LEU A 87 7.46 -22.03 -9.16
C LEU A 87 8.92 -22.46 -9.38
N GLY A 88 9.69 -22.52 -8.29
CA GLY A 88 11.10 -22.88 -8.28
C GLY A 88 12.06 -21.79 -8.77
N LYS A 89 11.58 -20.63 -9.21
CA LYS A 89 12.44 -19.50 -9.57
C LYS A 89 12.88 -18.72 -8.33
N PRO A 90 14.04 -18.06 -8.35
CA PRO A 90 14.43 -17.12 -7.31
C PRO A 90 13.42 -15.99 -7.20
N LEU A 91 12.97 -15.70 -5.98
CA LEU A 91 11.99 -14.65 -5.70
C LEU A 91 12.46 -13.28 -6.22
N ILE A 92 13.75 -13.01 -6.17
CA ILE A 92 14.34 -11.74 -6.63
C ILE A 92 14.25 -11.52 -8.15
N GLU A 93 14.06 -12.60 -8.93
CA GLU A 93 13.94 -12.55 -10.40
C GLU A 93 12.49 -12.34 -10.87
N LEU A 94 11.53 -12.27 -9.95
CA LEU A 94 10.14 -11.99 -10.28
C LEU A 94 9.92 -10.49 -10.55
N PRO A 95 8.86 -10.14 -11.31
CA PRO A 95 8.38 -8.76 -11.35
C PRO A 95 8.22 -8.21 -9.93
N PHE A 96 8.83 -7.05 -9.65
CA PHE A 96 8.99 -6.50 -8.31
C PHE A 96 7.68 -6.48 -7.52
N TYR A 97 6.60 -5.95 -8.12
CA TYR A 97 5.27 -5.92 -7.49
C TYR A 97 4.77 -7.31 -7.12
N PHE A 98 4.89 -8.28 -8.03
CA PHE A 98 4.45 -9.65 -7.77
C PHE A 98 5.29 -10.32 -6.68
N ALA A 99 6.60 -10.12 -6.70
CA ALA A 99 7.51 -10.63 -5.68
C ALA A 99 7.17 -10.07 -4.28
N GLU A 100 6.90 -8.77 -4.19
CA GLU A 100 6.53 -8.10 -2.93
C GLU A 100 5.18 -8.61 -2.40
N VAL A 101 4.14 -8.65 -3.23
CA VAL A 101 2.81 -9.16 -2.83
C VAL A 101 2.89 -10.64 -2.43
N TYR A 102 3.63 -11.45 -3.18
CA TYR A 102 3.87 -12.85 -2.83
C TYR A 102 4.56 -13.01 -1.48
N LEU A 103 5.54 -12.16 -1.18
CA LEU A 103 6.25 -12.21 0.10
C LEU A 103 5.31 -11.91 1.27
N TYR A 104 4.45 -10.89 1.17
CA TYR A 104 3.43 -10.62 2.18
C TYR A 104 2.45 -11.78 2.33
N ARG A 105 2.01 -12.38 1.23
CA ARG A 105 1.12 -13.55 1.28
C ARG A 105 1.79 -14.78 1.92
N ARG A 106 3.07 -15.02 1.63
CA ARG A 106 3.89 -16.06 2.28
C ARG A 106 4.09 -15.77 3.76
N LEU A 107 4.27 -14.51 4.15
CA LEU A 107 4.36 -14.11 5.54
C LEU A 107 3.06 -14.45 6.29
N LEU A 108 1.90 -14.12 5.71
CA LEU A 108 0.59 -14.50 6.28
C LEU A 108 0.43 -16.02 6.41
N ALA A 109 0.90 -16.79 5.43
CA ALA A 109 0.87 -18.25 5.50
C ALA A 109 1.79 -18.79 6.61
N ILE A 110 3.00 -18.25 6.75
CA ILE A 110 3.97 -18.64 7.80
C ILE A 110 3.44 -18.30 9.18
N THR A 111 2.81 -17.14 9.34
CA THR A 111 2.22 -16.70 10.62
C THR A 111 0.84 -17.30 10.86
N GLU A 112 0.42 -18.27 10.04
CA GLU A 112 -0.81 -19.04 10.23
C GLU A 112 -2.08 -18.17 10.24
N TYR A 113 -2.05 -17.02 9.55
CA TYR A 113 -3.17 -16.07 9.50
C TYR A 113 -4.44 -16.74 8.95
N PHE A 114 -4.29 -17.65 7.98
CA PHE A 114 -5.39 -18.42 7.39
C PHE A 114 -5.40 -19.89 7.84
N ALA A 115 -4.91 -20.22 9.05
CA ALA A 115 -4.81 -21.63 9.46
C ALA A 115 -6.16 -22.30 9.73
N SER A 116 -7.16 -21.57 10.22
CA SER A 116 -8.51 -22.12 10.42
C SER A 116 -9.59 -21.05 10.26
N PRO A 117 -10.73 -21.36 9.62
CA PRO A 117 -11.90 -20.47 9.57
C PRO A 117 -12.49 -20.13 10.96
N THR A 118 -12.16 -20.92 11.98
CA THR A 118 -12.74 -20.79 13.34
C THR A 118 -11.76 -20.26 14.37
N ALA A 119 -10.48 -20.13 14.04
CA ALA A 119 -9.48 -19.53 14.94
C ALA A 119 -9.42 -18.02 14.68
N GLU A 120 -9.21 -17.23 15.73
CA GLU A 120 -8.95 -15.81 15.58
C GLU A 120 -7.59 -15.63 14.89
N ALA A 121 -7.61 -15.10 13.67
CA ALA A 121 -6.41 -14.84 12.90
C ALA A 121 -5.57 -13.76 13.58
N ILE A 122 -4.33 -14.11 13.95
CA ILE A 122 -3.37 -13.13 14.48
C ILE A 122 -2.81 -12.34 13.31
N ASP A 123 -3.17 -11.06 13.22
CA ASP A 123 -2.58 -10.15 12.24
C ASP A 123 -1.15 -9.79 12.66
N PRO A 124 -0.11 -10.24 11.90
CA PRO A 124 1.28 -10.02 12.26
C PRO A 124 1.69 -8.53 12.26
N PHE A 125 0.88 -7.65 11.65
CA PHE A 125 1.13 -6.21 11.55
C PHE A 125 0.27 -5.39 12.51
N GLU A 126 -0.58 -6.01 13.32
CA GLU A 126 -1.55 -5.30 14.18
C GLU A 126 -0.86 -4.28 15.10
N SER A 127 0.20 -4.69 15.79
CA SER A 127 0.96 -3.84 16.71
C SER A 127 1.52 -2.59 16.01
N GLN A 128 2.04 -2.76 14.78
CA GLN A 128 2.59 -1.66 13.99
C GLN A 128 1.49 -0.69 13.54
N LYS A 129 0.32 -1.21 13.14
CA LYS A 129 -0.86 -0.40 12.79
C LYS A 129 -1.35 0.39 14.01
N ARG A 130 -1.46 -0.25 15.18
CA ARG A 130 -1.86 0.41 16.44
C ARG A 130 -0.89 1.51 16.85
N HIS A 131 0.42 1.26 16.74
CA HIS A 131 1.45 2.27 17.05
C HIS A 131 1.40 3.46 16.09
N SER A 132 1.22 3.20 14.80
CA SER A 132 1.10 4.25 13.78
C SER A 132 -0.15 5.10 14.00
N LEU A 133 -1.28 4.46 14.33
CA LEU A 133 -2.51 5.15 14.70
C LEU A 133 -2.34 6.00 15.98
N ALA A 134 -1.69 5.46 17.01
CA ALA A 134 -1.44 6.18 18.25
C ALA A 134 -0.59 7.44 18.03
N LYS A 135 0.38 7.39 17.11
CA LYS A 135 1.19 8.56 16.72
C LYS A 135 0.39 9.58 15.92
N ALA A 136 -0.52 9.13 15.06
CA ALA A 136 -1.32 10.00 14.21
C ALA A 136 -2.56 10.60 14.90
N ILE A 137 -2.94 10.11 16.09
CA ILE A 137 -4.23 10.44 16.70
C ILE A 137 -4.41 11.95 16.97
N THR A 138 -3.35 12.66 17.33
CA THR A 138 -3.37 14.11 17.55
C THR A 138 -3.64 14.86 16.24
N SER A 139 -2.95 14.48 15.16
CA SER A 139 -3.14 15.07 13.84
C SER A 139 -4.53 14.77 13.28
N ILE A 140 -5.01 13.53 13.46
CA ILE A 140 -6.39 13.13 13.10
C ILE A 140 -7.40 14.03 13.82
N ARG A 141 -7.26 14.24 15.14
CA ARG A 141 -8.14 15.13 15.90
C ARG A 141 -8.12 16.57 15.38
N GLN A 142 -6.96 17.11 15.06
CA GLN A 142 -6.83 18.47 14.51
C GLN A 142 -7.53 18.61 13.16
N VAL A 143 -7.37 17.59 12.29
CA VAL A 143 -8.07 17.52 11.01
C VAL A 143 -9.58 17.45 11.24
N SER A 144 -10.06 16.58 12.13
CA SER A 144 -11.49 16.45 12.45
C SER A 144 -12.11 17.78 12.91
N ILE A 145 -11.46 18.52 13.80
CA ILE A 145 -11.95 19.84 14.26
C ILE A 145 -12.04 20.83 13.09
N LYS A 146 -11.09 20.78 12.13
CA LYS A 146 -11.15 21.63 10.94
C LYS A 146 -12.27 21.22 9.98
N LEU A 147 -12.56 19.92 9.90
CA LEU A 147 -13.69 19.39 9.14
C LEU A 147 -15.04 19.81 9.74
N ASP A 148 -15.14 19.89 11.07
CA ASP A 148 -16.36 20.38 11.75
C ASP A 148 -16.62 21.87 11.44
N ASN A 149 -15.55 22.63 11.20
CA ASN A 149 -15.61 24.04 10.81
C ASN A 149 -15.55 24.25 9.29
N PHE A 150 -15.55 23.17 8.51
CA PHE A 150 -15.60 23.26 7.07
C PHE A 150 -16.96 23.84 6.69
N PRO A 151 -17.03 24.81 5.76
CA PRO A 151 -18.30 25.39 5.36
C PRO A 151 -19.25 24.25 4.99
N THR A 152 -20.45 24.26 5.58
CA THR A 152 -21.50 23.30 5.25
C THR A 152 -21.56 23.22 3.74
N LEU A 153 -21.18 22.07 3.17
CA LEU A 153 -21.20 21.89 1.73
C LEU A 153 -22.64 22.08 1.31
N SER A 154 -22.96 23.27 0.78
CA SER A 154 -24.30 23.58 0.32
C SER A 154 -24.69 22.56 -0.75
N ALA A 155 -25.99 22.27 -0.88
CA ALA A 155 -26.47 21.46 -2.00
C ALA A 155 -26.02 22.07 -3.35
N GLU A 156 -25.82 23.38 -3.37
CA GLU A 156 -25.17 24.12 -4.45
C GLU A 156 -23.64 23.91 -4.41
N ARG A 157 -23.10 23.24 -5.43
CA ARG A 157 -21.65 22.99 -5.60
C ARG A 157 -20.96 24.20 -6.22
N ASN A 158 -21.02 25.31 -5.50
CA ASN A 158 -20.42 26.59 -5.87
C ASN A 158 -18.88 26.55 -5.75
N GLU A 159 -18.22 27.68 -6.05
CA GLU A 159 -16.76 27.80 -5.99
C GLU A 159 -16.18 27.44 -4.61
N GLN A 160 -16.88 27.79 -3.53
CA GLN A 160 -16.46 27.46 -2.18
C GLN A 160 -16.46 25.94 -1.93
N TRP A 161 -17.48 25.23 -2.43
CA TRP A 161 -17.55 23.76 -2.40
C TRP A 161 -16.38 23.12 -3.16
N GLN A 162 -16.05 23.65 -4.33
CA GLN A 162 -14.96 23.14 -5.17
C GLN A 162 -13.59 23.33 -4.51
N LEU A 163 -13.36 24.49 -3.90
CA LEU A 163 -12.14 24.77 -3.13
C LEU A 163 -12.03 23.85 -1.91
N ALA A 164 -13.14 23.65 -1.21
CA ALA A 164 -13.27 22.72 -0.11
C ALA A 164 -12.85 21.29 -0.52
N LEU A 165 -13.44 20.75 -1.59
CA LEU A 165 -13.11 19.42 -2.08
C LEU A 165 -11.64 19.30 -2.49
N ARG A 166 -11.09 20.32 -3.16
CA ARG A 166 -9.67 20.38 -3.53
C ARG A 166 -8.75 20.25 -2.31
N HIS A 167 -9.06 20.96 -1.22
CA HIS A 167 -8.29 20.85 0.03
C HIS A 167 -8.37 19.45 0.64
N LEU A 168 -9.55 18.81 0.61
CA LEU A 168 -9.71 17.44 1.11
C LEU A 168 -8.93 16.42 0.29
N LEU A 169 -8.85 16.59 -1.04
CA LEU A 169 -8.06 15.73 -1.92
C LEU A 169 -6.56 15.88 -1.64
N TYR A 170 -6.05 17.10 -1.43
CA TYR A 170 -4.66 17.29 -1.03
C TYR A 170 -4.36 16.73 0.37
N LEU A 171 -5.28 16.90 1.30
CA LEU A 171 -5.17 16.30 2.64
C LEU A 171 -5.07 14.76 2.55
N ASN A 172 -5.89 14.13 1.71
CA ASN A 172 -5.83 12.69 1.47
C ASN A 172 -4.49 12.26 0.83
N LEU A 173 -4.05 12.94 -0.23
CA LEU A 173 -2.77 12.68 -0.91
C LEU A 173 -1.58 12.74 0.07
N TRP A 174 -1.52 13.79 0.89
CA TRP A 174 -0.39 13.99 1.80
C TRP A 174 -0.51 13.20 3.09
N GLY A 175 -1.73 12.88 3.52
CA GLY A 175 -1.99 11.97 4.64
C GLY A 175 -1.40 10.58 4.39
N ASN A 176 -1.38 10.12 3.14
CA ASN A 176 -0.77 8.84 2.77
C ASN A 176 0.74 8.76 3.05
N ARG A 177 1.44 9.89 3.19
CA ARG A 177 2.87 9.89 3.56
C ARG A 177 3.13 9.45 5.01
N MET A 178 2.11 9.46 5.85
CA MET A 178 2.20 8.90 7.20
C MET A 178 2.32 7.37 7.19
N ASP A 179 1.88 6.72 6.10
CA ASP A 179 1.91 5.26 5.93
C ASP A 179 3.27 4.76 5.39
N LEU A 180 4.00 5.61 4.65
CA LEU A 180 5.23 5.25 3.91
C LEU A 180 6.51 5.07 4.77
N SER A 181 6.39 4.65 6.03
CA SER A 181 7.55 4.31 6.87
C SER A 181 8.53 5.48 7.08
N PHE A 182 8.09 6.74 6.98
CA PHE A 182 8.96 7.88 7.27
C PHE A 182 9.34 7.89 8.76
N ALA A 183 10.61 8.20 9.04
CA ALA A 183 11.13 8.26 10.40
C ALA A 183 10.28 9.21 11.28
N PRO A 184 10.15 8.95 12.60
CA PRO A 184 9.33 9.75 13.53
C PRO A 184 9.59 11.27 13.50
N LYS A 185 10.78 11.70 13.04
CA LYS A 185 11.18 13.10 12.93
C LYS A 185 10.45 13.88 11.82
N GLU A 186 9.84 13.20 10.85
CA GLU A 186 9.12 13.87 9.76
C GLU A 186 7.63 14.01 10.05
N VAL A 187 7.06 13.15 10.89
CA VAL A 187 5.65 13.19 11.32
C VAL A 187 5.28 14.52 11.97
N GLY A 188 6.10 15.02 12.90
CA GLY A 188 5.85 16.33 13.54
C GLY A 188 5.99 17.53 12.61
N LYS A 189 6.72 17.41 11.49
CA LYS A 189 6.79 18.45 10.45
C LYS A 189 5.61 18.36 9.48
N LEU A 190 5.11 17.15 9.23
CA LEU A 190 3.91 16.89 8.41
C LEU A 190 2.66 17.52 9.04
N GLU A 191 2.53 17.53 10.38
CA GLU A 191 1.41 18.18 11.08
C GLU A 191 1.29 19.68 10.78
N GLN A 192 2.41 20.41 10.74
CA GLN A 192 2.41 21.84 10.40
C GLN A 192 2.25 22.10 8.89
N GLN A 193 2.74 21.18 8.05
CA GLN A 193 2.79 21.33 6.59
C GLN A 193 1.54 20.82 5.86
N VAL A 194 0.82 19.85 6.42
CA VAL A 194 -0.50 19.40 5.91
C VAL A 194 -1.55 20.51 6.05
N LEU A 195 -1.28 21.47 6.93
CA LEU A 195 -2.16 22.60 7.24
C LEU A 195 -1.81 23.89 6.48
N ASP A 196 -0.74 23.89 5.66
CA ASP A 196 -0.40 25.01 4.76
C ASP A 196 -0.56 24.58 3.29
N PRO A 197 -1.67 24.98 2.63
CA PRO A 197 -1.96 24.64 1.23
C PRO A 197 -0.88 25.11 0.25
N LYS A 198 -0.13 26.17 0.58
CA LYS A 198 0.84 26.79 -0.33
C LYS A 198 2.18 26.05 -0.38
N LEU A 199 2.52 25.29 0.66
CA LEU A 199 3.84 24.67 0.79
C LEU A 199 4.03 23.37 -0.02
N LYS A 200 2.97 22.82 -0.63
CA LYS A 200 3.03 21.49 -1.28
C LYS A 200 2.49 21.40 -2.70
N GLN A 201 1.77 22.38 -3.23
CA GLN A 201 1.40 22.38 -4.66
C GLN A 201 2.63 22.35 -5.57
N SER A 202 3.74 22.96 -5.15
CA SER A 202 5.01 22.93 -5.90
C SER A 202 5.68 21.54 -5.94
N GLN A 203 5.26 20.60 -5.09
CA GLN A 203 5.77 19.22 -5.07
C GLN A 203 4.88 18.24 -5.84
N ILE A 204 3.73 18.69 -6.34
CA ILE A 204 2.84 17.89 -7.18
C ILE A 204 3.33 18.04 -8.62
N ILE A 205 3.87 16.95 -9.18
CA ILE A 205 4.41 16.94 -10.54
C ILE A 205 3.29 16.90 -11.59
N LEU A 206 2.19 16.19 -11.28
CA LEU A 206 0.98 16.09 -12.09
C LEU A 206 -0.23 16.34 -11.20
N ASP A 207 -1.00 17.38 -11.48
CA ASP A 207 -2.15 17.81 -10.68
C ASP A 207 -3.46 17.83 -11.49
N ASP A 208 -4.15 16.69 -11.53
CA ASP A 208 -5.48 16.57 -12.15
C ASP A 208 -6.63 16.91 -11.18
N THR A 209 -6.34 17.51 -10.01
CA THR A 209 -7.35 17.78 -8.98
C THR A 209 -8.46 18.68 -9.51
N GLY A 210 -8.16 19.61 -10.42
CA GLY A 210 -9.18 20.42 -11.09
C GLY A 210 -10.19 19.58 -11.87
N LEU A 211 -9.71 18.65 -12.70
CA LEU A 211 -10.55 17.76 -13.50
C LEU A 211 -11.43 16.85 -12.60
N ILE A 212 -10.88 16.37 -11.50
CA ILE A 212 -11.61 15.55 -10.52
C ILE A 212 -12.73 16.38 -9.86
N VAL A 213 -12.42 17.60 -9.41
CA VAL A 213 -13.40 18.49 -8.78
C VAL A 213 -14.52 18.87 -9.76
N ASP A 214 -14.18 19.19 -11.01
CA ASP A 214 -15.17 19.50 -12.05
C ASP A 214 -16.07 18.28 -12.32
N LYS A 215 -15.48 17.10 -12.41
CA LYS A 215 -16.22 15.86 -12.64
C LYS A 215 -17.17 15.56 -11.48
N ILE A 216 -16.69 15.61 -10.24
CA ILE A 216 -17.53 15.37 -9.05
C ILE A 216 -18.59 16.46 -8.91
N SER A 217 -18.32 17.71 -9.30
CA SER A 217 -19.32 18.78 -9.30
C SER A 217 -20.54 18.46 -10.18
N SER A 218 -20.35 17.70 -11.26
CA SER A 218 -21.43 17.27 -12.17
C SER A 218 -22.25 16.06 -11.70
N PHE A 219 -21.86 15.39 -10.62
CA PHE A 219 -22.51 14.14 -10.19
C PHE A 219 -23.93 14.38 -9.66
N HIS A 220 -24.89 13.53 -10.02
CA HIS A 220 -26.22 13.50 -9.42
C HIS A 220 -26.54 12.04 -9.05
N HIS A 221 -26.44 11.71 -7.76
CA HIS A 221 -26.61 10.33 -7.24
C HIS A 221 -25.62 9.31 -7.82
N ASN A 222 -24.36 9.71 -7.98
CA ASN A 222 -23.30 8.82 -8.46
C ASN A 222 -22.61 8.07 -7.31
N ARG A 223 -22.04 6.90 -7.66
CA ARG A 223 -21.14 6.12 -6.81
C ARG A 223 -19.72 6.68 -6.92
N ILE A 224 -19.05 6.80 -5.79
CA ILE A 224 -17.61 7.07 -5.68
C ILE A 224 -17.00 5.89 -4.94
N ASP A 225 -16.01 5.23 -5.56
CA ASP A 225 -15.27 4.12 -4.97
C ASP A 225 -13.89 4.59 -4.52
N PHE A 226 -13.52 4.25 -3.28
CA PHE A 226 -12.17 4.45 -2.76
C PHE A 226 -11.49 3.08 -2.69
N ILE A 227 -10.34 2.95 -3.35
CA ILE A 227 -9.45 1.80 -3.22
C ILE A 227 -8.39 2.21 -2.20
N VAL A 228 -8.52 1.71 -0.97
CA VAL A 228 -7.66 2.03 0.17
C VAL A 228 -6.59 0.99 0.40
#